data_AF-A0A7X7PGA6-F1
#
_entry.id   AF-A0A7X7PGA6-F1
#
_cell.length_a   1.000
_cell.length_b   1.000
_cell.length_c   1.000
_cell.angle_alpha   90.00
_cell.angle_beta   90.00
_cell.angle_gamma   90.00
#
_symmetry.space_group_name_H-M   'P 1'
#
loop_
_entity.id
_entity.type
_entity.pdbx_description
1 polymer ?
#
loop_
_entity_poly.entity_id
_entity_poly.type
_entity_poly.pdbx_seq_one_letter_code
_entity_poly.pdbx_strand_id
1 'polypeptide(L)'
;MHCAGLLRDGSGRVSAACGCDEPETRVGEEAEEERERPWWRDRGIMVPVLSGVAFGTGLVLEWTGAEIPALVAFWIGLLLGASTFTPGAIRKLFKGKLGIGLLMTISAVGAVILGYVEEAAALAFLYSIAEALED
;
A
#
# COMPACT_ATOMS: atom_id res chain seq x y z
N MET A 1 -20.67 -17.29 52.27
CA MET A 1 -21.36 -17.39 50.97
C MET A 1 -21.68 -15.98 50.51
N HIS A 2 -21.19 -15.64 49.33
CA HIS A 2 -21.40 -14.44 48.51
C HIS A 2 -21.05 -13.04 49.02
N CYS A 3 -20.10 -12.48 48.26
CA CYS A 3 -19.58 -11.14 48.16
C CYS A 3 -20.58 -10.25 47.39
N ALA A 4 -20.74 -8.99 47.78
CA ALA A 4 -21.41 -7.99 46.95
C ALA A 4 -20.69 -6.64 47.11
N GLY A 5 -20.46 -6.02 45.94
CA GLY A 5 -19.52 -4.95 45.69
C GLY A 5 -19.67 -3.69 46.54
N LEU A 6 -18.50 -3.15 46.90
CA LEU A 6 -18.30 -1.79 47.37
C LEU A 6 -18.77 -0.78 46.32
N LEU A 7 -19.88 -0.11 46.62
CA LEU A 7 -20.26 1.18 46.06
C LEU A 7 -19.61 2.29 46.92
N ARG A 8 -18.83 3.17 46.29
CA ARG A 8 -18.57 4.56 46.72
C ARG A 8 -18.44 5.37 45.44
N ASP A 9 -19.44 6.19 45.10
CA ASP A 9 -19.62 7.57 45.60
C ASP A 9 -18.34 8.39 45.34
N GLY A 10 -18.28 9.23 44.32
CA GLY A 10 -19.12 10.41 44.18
C GLY A 10 -18.24 11.62 44.52
N SER A 11 -17.68 12.29 43.51
CA SER A 11 -17.25 13.71 43.55
C SER A 11 -16.35 14.07 42.35
N GLY A 12 -16.89 14.91 41.47
CA GLY A 12 -16.20 16.12 41.04
C GLY A 12 -15.01 16.00 40.09
N ARG A 13 -15.29 16.15 38.79
CA ARG A 13 -14.92 17.37 38.04
C ARG A 13 -15.57 17.36 36.65
N VAL A 14 -16.58 18.20 36.49
CA VAL A 14 -17.03 18.68 35.18
C VAL A 14 -15.94 19.64 34.67
N SER A 15 -15.33 19.32 33.54
CA SER A 15 -14.67 20.31 32.69
C SER A 15 -15.08 20.02 31.25
N ALA A 16 -16.10 20.73 30.81
CA ALA A 16 -16.51 20.79 29.43
C ALA A 16 -15.39 21.42 28.59
N ALA A 17 -14.74 20.61 27.76
CA ALA A 17 -14.07 21.04 26.54
C ALA A 17 -13.90 19.80 25.65
N CYS A 18 -14.46 19.86 24.44
CA CYS A 18 -14.59 18.78 23.44
C CYS A 18 -15.72 17.78 23.72
N GLY A 19 -16.94 18.20 23.39
CA GLY A 19 -18.05 17.27 23.21
C GLY A 19 -17.85 16.41 21.97
N CYS A 20 -17.95 15.10 22.14
CA CYS A 20 -18.17 14.10 21.10
C CYS A 20 -18.86 12.90 21.77
N ASP A 21 -20.18 12.98 21.89
CA ASP A 21 -21.13 11.91 22.18
C ASP A 21 -22.24 12.15 21.13
N GLU A 22 -22.71 11.25 20.26
CA GLU A 22 -22.65 9.79 20.04
C GLU A 22 -23.06 9.55 18.54
N PRO A 23 -23.64 8.42 18.05
CA PRO A 23 -23.46 6.97 18.27
C PRO A 23 -23.26 6.19 16.93
N GLU A 24 -23.14 4.87 17.07
CA GLU A 24 -22.96 3.78 16.09
C GLU A 24 -23.45 3.94 14.63
N THR A 25 -22.59 3.55 13.68
CA THR A 25 -23.02 2.85 12.45
C THR A 25 -22.25 1.55 12.31
N ARG A 26 -22.95 0.43 12.46
CA ARG A 26 -22.45 -0.93 12.22
C ARG A 26 -21.96 -1.04 10.78
N VAL A 27 -20.64 -1.11 10.60
CA VAL A 27 -20.04 -1.75 9.43
C VAL A 27 -19.89 -3.21 9.82
N GLY A 28 -20.77 -4.05 9.28
CA GLY A 28 -20.65 -5.49 9.41
C GLY A 28 -19.30 -5.98 8.91
N GLU A 29 -18.81 -7.02 9.61
CA GLU A 29 -17.90 -8.07 9.16
C GLU A 29 -17.05 -7.67 7.94
N GLU A 30 -15.77 -7.40 8.12
CA GLU A 30 -14.79 -8.47 8.32
C GLU A 30 -13.84 -8.09 9.46
N ALA A 31 -14.01 -8.74 10.61
CA ALA A 31 -12.87 -9.01 11.46
C ALA A 31 -11.98 -9.97 10.66
N GLU A 32 -11.06 -9.44 9.84
CA GLU A 32 -9.90 -10.23 9.47
C GLU A 32 -9.16 -10.47 10.78
N GLU A 33 -9.35 -11.67 11.33
CA GLU A 33 -8.39 -12.28 12.23
C GLU A 33 -7.00 -11.88 11.73
N GLU A 34 -6.20 -11.24 12.59
CA GLU A 34 -4.74 -11.34 12.59
C GLU A 34 -4.35 -12.82 12.76
N ARG A 35 -4.76 -13.64 11.81
CA ARG A 35 -4.23 -14.97 11.61
C ARG A 35 -2.90 -14.67 10.98
N GLU A 36 -1.82 -14.87 11.71
CA GLU A 36 -0.45 -14.82 11.20
C GLU A 36 -0.38 -15.63 9.89
N ARG A 37 -0.65 -14.97 8.76
CA ARG A 37 -0.54 -15.59 7.46
C ARG A 37 0.95 -15.62 7.20
N PRO A 38 1.50 -16.75 6.75
CA PRO A 38 2.91 -16.80 6.44
C PRO A 38 3.29 -15.65 5.50
N TRP A 39 4.39 -14.96 5.76
CA TRP A 39 4.91 -13.84 4.96
C TRP A 39 4.95 -14.12 3.45
N TRP A 40 5.14 -15.38 3.04
CA TRP A 40 5.11 -15.83 1.64
C TRP A 40 3.70 -15.94 1.02
N ARG A 41 2.64 -15.82 1.82
CA ARG A 41 1.23 -15.96 1.40
C ARG A 41 0.48 -14.64 1.48
N ASP A 42 1.11 -13.61 2.02
CA ASP A 42 0.60 -12.25 1.94
C ASP A 42 0.81 -11.71 0.52
N ARG A 43 -0.30 -11.33 -0.11
CA ARG A 43 -0.28 -10.74 -1.44
C ARG A 43 0.40 -9.37 -1.41
N GLY A 44 0.36 -8.66 -0.28
CA GLY A 44 1.04 -7.39 -0.07
C GLY A 44 2.56 -7.50 -0.23
N ILE A 45 3.17 -8.59 0.26
CA ILE A 45 4.63 -8.83 0.17
C ILE A 45 5.04 -9.54 -1.13
N MET A 46 4.20 -10.42 -1.67
CA MET A 46 4.52 -11.15 -2.89
C MET A 46 4.66 -10.24 -4.12
N VAL A 47 3.83 -9.20 -4.25
CA VAL A 47 3.84 -8.32 -5.43
C VAL A 47 5.13 -7.49 -5.55
N PRO A 48 5.61 -6.81 -4.49
CA PRO A 48 6.91 -6.12 -4.50
C PRO A 48 8.07 -7.08 -4.78
N VAL A 49 8.04 -8.28 -4.22
CA VAL A 49 9.07 -9.31 -4.48
C VAL A 49 9.08 -9.70 -5.96
N LEU A 50 7.92 -9.96 -6.55
CA LEU A 50 7.81 -10.29 -7.97
C LEU A 50 8.24 -9.11 -8.87
N SER A 51 7.85 -7.89 -8.52
CA SER A 51 8.27 -6.67 -9.22
C SER A 51 9.79 -6.50 -9.15
N GLY A 52 10.40 -6.72 -7.98
CA GLY A 52 11.85 -6.64 -7.77
C GLY A 52 12.62 -7.71 -8.50
N VAL A 53 12.12 -8.95 -8.53
CA VAL A 53 12.72 -10.03 -9.33
C VAL A 53 12.66 -9.71 -10.81
N ALA A 54 11.51 -9.22 -11.31
CA ALA A 54 11.38 -8.82 -12.70
C ALA A 54 12.30 -7.64 -13.07
N PHE A 55 12.35 -6.60 -12.23
CA PHE A 55 13.24 -5.46 -12.41
C PHE A 55 14.72 -5.87 -12.38
N GLY A 56 15.12 -6.67 -11.38
CA GLY A 56 16.48 -7.18 -11.26
C GLY A 56 16.87 -8.09 -12.43
N THR A 57 15.93 -8.89 -12.93
CA THR A 57 16.13 -9.69 -14.14
C THR A 57 16.37 -8.78 -15.34
N GLY A 58 15.55 -7.74 -15.53
CA GLY A 58 15.76 -6.72 -16.58
C GLY A 58 17.14 -6.09 -16.50
N LEU A 59 17.58 -5.68 -15.30
CA LEU A 59 18.88 -5.08 -15.08
C LEU A 59 20.04 -6.02 -15.45
N VAL A 60 19.94 -7.30 -15.09
CA VAL A 60 20.95 -8.32 -15.44
C VAL A 60 20.97 -8.57 -16.95
N LEU A 61 19.80 -8.63 -17.60
CA LEU A 61 19.69 -8.84 -19.04
C LEU A 61 20.28 -7.68 -19.83
N GLU A 62 20.05 -6.46 -19.37
CA GLU A 62 20.63 -5.25 -19.96
C GLU A 62 22.16 -5.29 -19.91
N TRP A 63 22.74 -5.72 -18.79
CA TRP A 63 24.19 -5.91 -18.65
C TRP A 63 24.76 -6.96 -19.60
N THR A 64 23.96 -7.96 -19.98
CA THR A 64 24.36 -8.98 -20.97
C THR A 64 24.20 -8.52 -22.43
N GLY A 65 23.67 -7.31 -22.66
CA GLY A 65 23.41 -6.76 -23.99
C GLY A 65 22.11 -7.27 -24.64
N ALA A 66 21.21 -7.87 -23.86
CA ALA A 66 19.95 -8.40 -24.34
C ALA A 66 18.81 -7.36 -24.18
N GLU A 67 18.82 -6.33 -25.03
CA GLU A 67 17.95 -5.15 -24.90
C GLU A 67 16.44 -5.50 -24.96
N ILE A 68 16.01 -6.29 -25.95
CA ILE A 68 14.61 -6.67 -26.11
C ILE A 68 14.06 -7.41 -24.87
N PRO A 69 14.70 -8.50 -24.37
CA PRO A 69 14.18 -9.20 -23.21
C PRO A 69 14.36 -8.39 -21.91
N ALA A 70 15.36 -7.49 -21.82
CA ALA A 70 15.48 -6.56 -20.69
C ALA A 70 14.27 -5.61 -20.62
N LEU A 71 13.91 -4.97 -21.74
CA LEU A 71 12.72 -4.13 -21.86
C LEU A 71 11.45 -4.86 -21.45
N VAL A 72 11.25 -6.10 -21.92
CA VAL A 72 10.09 -6.92 -21.53
C VAL A 72 10.07 -7.16 -20.01
N ALA A 73 11.22 -7.46 -19.41
CA ALA A 73 11.33 -7.66 -17.97
C ALA A 73 11.06 -6.36 -17.18
N PHE A 74 11.54 -5.20 -17.66
CA PHE A 74 11.23 -3.90 -17.06
C PHE A 74 9.74 -3.56 -17.15
N TRP A 75 9.09 -3.83 -18.28
CA TRP A 75 7.64 -3.67 -18.42
C TRP A 75 6.86 -4.55 -17.44
N ILE A 76 7.29 -5.80 -17.26
CA ILE A 76 6.69 -6.71 -16.27
C ILE A 76 6.88 -6.15 -14.85
N GLY A 77 8.10 -5.74 -14.50
CA GLY A 77 8.41 -5.14 -13.19
C GLY A 77 7.62 -3.86 -12.91
N LEU A 78 7.54 -2.98 -13.92
CA LEU A 78 6.74 -1.75 -13.92
C LEU A 78 5.26 -2.06 -13.67
N LEU A 79 4.66 -2.97 -14.44
CA LEU A 79 3.24 -3.29 -14.32
C LEU A 79 2.91 -3.94 -12.98
N LEU A 80 3.76 -4.86 -12.51
CA LEU A 80 3.62 -5.49 -11.19
C LEU A 80 3.70 -4.44 -10.08
N GLY A 81 4.73 -3.59 -10.10
CA GLY A 81 4.90 -2.55 -9.09
C GLY A 81 3.78 -1.51 -9.14
N ALA A 82 3.44 -1.02 -10.33
CA ALA A 82 2.35 -0.07 -10.54
C ALA A 82 0.99 -0.61 -10.11
N SER A 83 0.75 -1.90 -10.26
CA SER A 83 -0.53 -2.51 -9.90
C SER A 83 -0.86 -2.42 -8.41
N THR A 84 0.13 -2.28 -7.52
CA THR A 84 -0.14 -2.17 -6.08
C THR A 84 -0.75 -0.82 -5.71
N PHE A 85 -0.23 0.27 -6.29
CA PHE A 85 -0.57 1.63 -5.86
C PHE A 85 -1.52 2.36 -6.80
N THR A 86 -1.58 1.97 -8.08
CA THR A 86 -2.46 2.60 -9.09
C THR A 86 -3.96 2.51 -8.77
N PRO A 87 -4.53 1.34 -8.39
CA PRO A 87 -5.98 1.26 -8.16
C PRO A 87 -6.41 2.09 -6.95
N GLY A 88 -5.58 2.14 -5.90
CA GLY A 88 -5.80 2.99 -4.73
C GLY A 88 -5.76 4.48 -5.08
N ALA A 89 -4.77 4.90 -5.88
CA ALA A 89 -4.63 6.27 -6.35
C ALA A 89 -5.84 6.73 -7.18
N ILE A 90 -6.29 5.90 -8.13
CA ILE A 90 -7.45 6.21 -8.98
C ILE A 90 -8.72 6.34 -8.13
N ARG A 91 -8.95 5.42 -7.19
CA ARG A 91 -10.13 5.46 -6.32
C ARG A 91 -10.14 6.69 -5.39
N LYS A 92 -8.97 7.10 -4.88
CA LYS A 92 -8.81 8.33 -4.07
C LYS A 92 -9.05 9.58 -4.92
N LEU A 93 -8.56 9.61 -6.16
CA LEU A 93 -8.80 10.70 -7.11
C LEU A 93 -10.28 10.93 -7.40
N PHE A 94 -11.06 9.87 -7.67
CA PHE A 94 -12.51 9.99 -7.88
C PHE A 94 -13.27 10.53 -6.65
N LYS A 95 -12.72 10.36 -5.45
CA LYS A 95 -13.26 10.92 -4.20
C LYS A 95 -12.78 12.36 -3.93
N GLY A 96 -12.02 12.97 -4.85
CA GLY A 96 -11.45 14.31 -4.69
C GLY A 96 -10.26 14.39 -3.73
N LYS A 97 -9.69 13.24 -3.33
CA LYS A 97 -8.53 13.20 -2.43
C LYS A 97 -7.26 12.92 -3.23
N LEU A 98 -6.36 13.90 -3.29
CA LEU A 98 -5.04 13.74 -3.90
C LEU A 98 -4.13 13.00 -2.92
N GLY A 99 -3.76 11.77 -3.27
CA GLY A 99 -2.80 10.96 -2.51
C GLY A 99 -1.42 10.95 -3.16
N ILE A 100 -0.41 10.56 -2.38
CA ILE A 100 0.97 10.38 -2.84
C ILE A 100 1.05 9.40 -4.02
N GLY A 101 0.30 8.28 -3.97
CA GLY A 101 0.22 7.33 -5.08
C GLY A 101 -0.21 7.94 -6.41
N LEU A 102 -1.04 8.99 -6.41
CA LEU A 102 -1.43 9.67 -7.65
C LEU A 102 -0.26 10.45 -8.26
N LEU A 103 0.45 11.24 -7.44
CA LEU A 103 1.64 11.98 -7.91
C LEU A 103 2.67 11.02 -8.50
N MET A 104 2.83 9.87 -7.87
CA MET A 104 3.75 8.84 -8.30
C MET A 104 3.30 8.16 -9.61
N THR A 105 2.01 7.87 -9.80
CA THR A 105 1.49 7.39 -11.10
C THR A 105 1.74 8.38 -12.23
N ILE A 106 1.55 9.68 -11.99
CA ILE A 106 1.80 10.73 -12.99
C ILE A 106 3.29 10.77 -13.33
N SER A 107 4.16 10.68 -12.32
CA SER A 107 5.61 10.61 -12.50
C SER A 107 6.03 9.40 -13.33
N ALA A 108 5.54 8.20 -12.99
CA ALA A 108 5.86 6.97 -13.70
C ALA A 108 5.37 7.01 -15.16
N VAL A 109 4.15 7.48 -15.40
CA VAL A 109 3.62 7.68 -16.76
C VAL A 109 4.45 8.70 -17.54
N GLY A 110 4.89 9.78 -16.90
CA GLY A 110 5.77 10.77 -17.50
C GLY A 110 7.09 10.16 -17.98
N ALA A 111 7.75 9.36 -17.14
CA ALA A 111 8.99 8.66 -17.48
C ALA A 111 8.79 7.69 -18.66
N VAL A 112 7.70 6.91 -18.67
CA VAL A 112 7.38 5.99 -19.76
C VAL A 112 7.19 6.72 -21.10
N ILE A 113 6.50 7.86 -21.10
CA ILE A 113 6.28 8.67 -22.32
C ILE A 113 7.61 9.22 -22.87
N LEU A 114 8.55 9.53 -21.99
CA LEU A 114 9.88 10.03 -22.36
C LEU A 114 10.83 8.91 -22.84
N GLY A 115 10.41 7.65 -22.79
CA GLY A 115 11.22 6.49 -23.18
C GLY A 115 12.07 5.90 -22.05
N TYR A 116 11.98 6.46 -20.83
CA TYR A 116 12.70 6.05 -19.63
C TYR A 116 11.93 4.95 -18.88
N VAL A 117 11.81 3.78 -19.51
CA VAL A 117 11.05 2.64 -18.97
C VAL A 117 11.78 1.99 -17.80
N GLU A 118 13.12 1.96 -17.84
CA GLU A 118 13.98 1.42 -16.78
C GLU A 118 13.78 2.20 -15.47
N GLU A 119 13.80 3.52 -15.56
CA GLU A 119 13.62 4.43 -14.43
C GLU A 119 12.20 4.36 -13.90
N ALA A 120 11.21 4.27 -14.80
CA ALA A 120 9.82 4.08 -14.41
C ALA A 120 9.65 2.75 -13.65
N ALA A 121 10.28 1.67 -14.11
CA ALA A 121 10.23 0.36 -13.46
C ALA A 121 10.89 0.39 -12.08
N ALA A 122 12.02 1.09 -11.95
CA ALA A 122 12.70 1.28 -10.66
C ALA A 122 11.81 2.04 -9.66
N LEU A 123 11.21 3.14 -10.09
CA LEU A 123 10.27 3.91 -9.26
C LEU A 123 9.09 3.05 -8.83
N ALA A 124 8.47 2.32 -9.76
CA ALA A 124 7.35 1.42 -9.50
C ALA A 124 7.70 0.33 -8.48
N PHE A 125 8.87 -0.29 -8.60
CA PHE A 125 9.37 -1.28 -7.65
C PHE A 125 9.59 -0.69 -6.25
N LEU A 126 10.32 0.42 -6.15
CA LEU A 126 10.64 1.06 -4.86
C LEU A 126 9.37 1.50 -4.13
N TYR A 127 8.41 2.05 -4.86
CA TYR A 127 7.13 2.44 -4.27
C TYR A 127 6.30 1.22 -3.87
N SER A 128 6.31 0.16 -4.67
CA SER A 128 5.62 -1.09 -4.32
C SER A 128 6.11 -1.64 -2.97
N ILE A 129 7.43 -1.58 -2.71
CA ILE A 129 7.99 -1.91 -1.39
C ILE A 129 7.49 -0.94 -0.31
N ALA A 130 7.52 0.37 -0.56
CA ALA A 130 7.09 1.36 0.42
C ALA A 130 5.63 1.17 0.84
N GLU A 131 4.73 0.92 -0.12
CA GLU A 131 3.31 0.65 0.15
C GLU A 131 3.14 -0.65 0.95
N ALA A 132 3.88 -1.72 0.62
CA ALA A 132 3.84 -2.98 1.36
C ALA A 132 4.42 -2.90 2.79
N LEU A 133 5.09 -1.80 3.14
CA LEU A 133 5.56 -1.50 4.50
C LEU A 133 4.66 -0.49 5.23
N GLU A 134 3.80 0.22 4.50
CA GLU A 134 2.79 1.14 5.06
C GLU A 134 1.55 0.38 5.53
N ASP A 135 1.17 -0.66 4.80
CA ASP A 135 0.18 -1.67 5.20
C ASP A 135 0.72 -2.62 6.28
#